data_AF-A0A9X8YLU7-F1
#
_entry.id   AF-A0A9X8YLU7-F1
#
_cell.length_a   1.000
_cell.length_b   1.000
_cell.length_c   1.000
_cell.angle_alpha   90.00
_cell.angle_beta   90.00
_cell.angle_gamma   90.00
#
_symmetry.space_group_name_H-M   'P 1'
#
loop_
_entity.id
_entity.type
_entity.pdbx_description
1 polymer ?
#
loop_
_entity_poly.entity_id
_entity_poly.type
_entity_poly.pdbx_seq_one_letter_code
_entity_poly.pdbx_strand_id
1 'polypeptide(L)'
;DVLVYDGTEAMLAGNRDVYLAYTVDRNLKHQGLKAQYRGEQALWNSLRTNHYDLVINLSDQWRAALYCRFLKPTFSLGFRYPKRNNRLWRACHSLLVDATGASQHTVLNNLAILA
;
A
#
# COMPACT_ATOMS: atom_id res chain seq x y z
N ASP A 1 3.77 10.52 -0.18
CA ASP A 1 2.35 10.21 -0.40
C ASP A 1 1.93 8.97 0.35
N VAL A 2 0.64 8.88 0.66
CA VAL A 2 0.06 7.74 1.37
C VAL A 2 -1.19 7.27 0.62
N LEU A 3 -1.38 5.96 0.56
CA LEU A 3 -2.61 5.34 0.03
C LEU A 3 -3.43 4.76 1.18
N VAL A 4 -4.63 5.29 1.40
CA VAL A 4 -5.56 4.90 2.45
C VAL A 4 -6.92 4.52 1.88
N TYR A 5 -7.82 4.03 2.73
CA TYR A 5 -9.21 3.84 2.35
C TYR A 5 -9.99 5.15 2.53
N ASP A 6 -11.06 5.28 1.77
CA ASP A 6 -12.00 6.40 1.93
C ASP A 6 -12.48 6.53 3.39
N GLY A 7 -12.49 7.77 3.90
CA GLY A 7 -12.82 8.13 5.28
C GLY A 7 -11.64 8.08 6.26
N THR A 8 -10.44 7.63 5.85
CA THR A 8 -9.24 7.62 6.73
C THR A 8 -8.23 8.71 6.39
N GLU A 9 -8.40 9.42 5.28
CA GLU A 9 -7.59 10.58 4.90
C GLU A 9 -7.66 11.73 5.91
N ALA A 10 -8.81 11.92 6.58
CA ALA A 10 -8.97 12.93 7.62
C ALA A 10 -8.00 12.72 8.80
N MET A 11 -7.61 11.47 9.08
CA MET A 11 -6.64 11.15 10.13
C MET A 11 -5.22 11.62 9.77
N LEU A 12 -4.94 11.78 8.47
CA LEU A 12 -3.63 12.20 7.95
C LEU A 12 -3.54 13.71 7.68
N ALA A 13 -4.68 14.43 7.68
CA ALA A 13 -4.73 15.86 7.36
C ALA A 13 -3.86 16.74 8.29
N GLY A 14 -3.59 16.28 9.52
CA GLY A 14 -2.71 16.97 10.47
C GLY A 14 -1.22 16.65 10.33
N ASN A 15 -0.84 15.68 9.50
CA ASN A 15 0.55 15.24 9.38
C ASN A 15 1.29 16.02 8.28
N ARG A 16 2.26 16.84 8.68
CA ARG A 16 3.04 17.69 7.77
C ARG A 16 3.99 16.92 6.85
N ASP A 17 4.29 15.66 7.19
CA ASP A 17 5.15 14.79 6.39
C ASP A 17 4.37 14.09 5.26
N VAL A 18 3.05 14.21 5.24
CA VAL A 18 2.18 13.65 4.20
C VAL A 18 1.87 14.72 3.16
N TYR A 19 2.45 14.57 1.96
CA TYR A 19 2.17 15.46 0.83
C TYR A 19 0.78 15.23 0.21
N LEU A 20 0.51 14.03 -0.31
CA LEU A 20 -0.80 13.63 -0.82
C LEU A 20 -1.32 12.36 -0.15
N ALA A 21 -2.62 12.36 0.16
CA ALA A 21 -3.37 11.19 0.61
C ALA A 21 -4.31 10.72 -0.51
N TYR A 22 -3.97 9.60 -1.14
CA TYR A 22 -4.82 8.92 -2.11
C TYR A 22 -5.81 8.02 -1.39
N THR A 23 -7.07 8.04 -1.81
CA THR A 23 -8.12 7.19 -1.23
C THR A 23 -8.54 6.08 -2.19
N VAL A 24 -8.86 4.92 -1.61
CA VAL A 24 -9.45 3.80 -2.32
C VAL A 24 -10.92 3.71 -1.92
N ASP A 25 -11.80 4.10 -2.83
CA ASP A 25 -13.24 4.00 -2.64
C ASP A 25 -13.69 2.54 -2.76
N ARG A 26 -14.21 2.00 -1.65
CA ARG A 26 -14.76 0.64 -1.60
C ARG A 26 -16.17 0.58 -2.19
N ASN A 27 -16.90 1.70 -2.20
CA ASN A 27 -18.28 1.79 -2.66
C ASN A 27 -18.40 1.67 -4.18
N LEU A 28 -17.31 1.88 -4.93
CA LEU A 28 -17.26 1.59 -6.36
C LEU A 28 -17.62 0.15 -6.70
N LYS A 29 -17.42 -0.80 -5.77
CA LYS A 29 -17.89 -2.19 -5.95
C LYS A 29 -19.41 -2.29 -6.08
N HIS A 30 -20.16 -1.42 -5.41
CA HIS A 30 -21.62 -1.36 -5.47
C HIS A 30 -22.12 -0.64 -6.72
N GLN A 31 -21.27 0.17 -7.36
CA GLN A 31 -21.59 0.93 -8.59
C GLN A 31 -21.28 0.16 -9.88
N GLY A 32 -20.78 -1.07 -9.76
CA GLY A 32 -20.51 -1.99 -10.86
C GLY A 32 -19.07 -1.94 -11.39
N LEU A 33 -18.72 -2.96 -12.18
CA LEU A 33 -17.34 -3.23 -12.64
C LEU A 33 -16.73 -2.06 -13.44
N LYS A 34 -17.53 -1.34 -14.22
CA LYS A 34 -17.06 -0.21 -15.03
C LYS A 34 -16.60 0.97 -14.17
N ALA A 35 -17.35 1.27 -13.10
CA ALA A 35 -17.00 2.33 -12.16
C ALA A 35 -15.73 1.96 -11.38
N GLN A 36 -15.67 0.71 -10.90
CA GLN A 36 -14.48 0.20 -10.22
C GLN A 36 -13.22 0.27 -11.10
N TYR A 37 -13.31 -0.17 -12.36
CA TYR A 37 -12.16 -0.13 -13.27
C TYR A 37 -11.71 1.30 -13.56
N ARG A 38 -12.63 2.24 -13.78
CA ARG A 38 -12.30 3.65 -14.01
C ARG A 38 -11.64 4.30 -12.80
N GLY A 39 -12.16 4.05 -11.60
CA GLY A 39 -11.56 4.56 -10.36
C GLY A 39 -10.15 4.01 -10.15
N GLU A 40 -9.98 2.71 -10.37
CA GLU A 40 -8.67 2.05 -10.29
C GLU A 40 -7.69 2.60 -11.34
N GLN A 41 -8.14 2.83 -12.57
CA GLN A 41 -7.31 3.46 -13.61
C GLN A 41 -6.90 4.89 -13.26
N ALA A 42 -7.81 5.70 -12.72
CA ALA A 42 -7.51 7.07 -12.31
C ALA A 42 -6.50 7.10 -11.16
N LEU A 43 -6.68 6.23 -10.17
CA LEU A 43 -5.76 6.06 -9.05
C LEU A 43 -4.39 5.58 -9.54
N TRP A 44 -4.37 4.56 -10.40
CA TRP A 44 -3.16 4.04 -11.03
C TRP A 44 -2.37 5.13 -11.75
N ASN A 45 -3.03 5.92 -12.59
CA ASN A 45 -2.40 7.00 -13.34
C ASN A 45 -1.82 8.04 -12.40
N SER A 46 -2.54 8.41 -11.35
CA SER A 46 -2.08 9.37 -10.34
C SER A 46 -0.82 8.87 -9.63
N LEU A 47 -0.85 7.63 -9.12
CA LEU A 47 0.30 7.03 -8.45
C LEU A 47 1.54 6.90 -9.36
N ARG A 48 1.33 6.60 -10.65
CA ARG A 48 2.42 6.43 -11.61
C ARG A 48 3.16 7.75 -11.89
N THR A 49 2.51 8.90 -11.79
CA THR A 49 3.15 10.20 -12.09
C THR A 49 4.27 10.58 -11.13
N ASN A 50 4.21 10.09 -9.88
CA ASN A 50 5.13 10.49 -8.82
C ASN A 50 6.48 9.76 -8.82
N HIS A 51 6.69 8.73 -9.66
CA HIS A 51 7.97 8.00 -9.80
C HIS A 51 8.67 7.69 -8.46
N TYR A 52 7.98 6.99 -7.56
CA TYR A 52 8.48 6.75 -6.21
C TYR A 52 9.81 5.99 -6.16
N ASP A 53 10.77 6.48 -5.38
CA ASP A 53 12.01 5.75 -5.08
C ASP A 53 11.79 4.59 -4.12
N LEU A 54 10.91 4.78 -3.12
CA LEU A 54 10.61 3.80 -2.10
C LEU A 54 9.10 3.64 -1.92
N VAL A 55 8.64 2.39 -1.97
CA VAL A 55 7.25 2.04 -1.61
C VAL A 55 7.25 1.10 -0.41
N ILE A 56 6.51 1.46 0.63
CA ILE A 56 6.39 0.67 1.86
C ILE A 56 4.97 0.11 1.95
N ASN A 57 4.83 -1.20 1.80
CA ASN A 57 3.55 -1.88 1.99
C ASN A 57 3.40 -2.37 3.44
N LEU A 58 2.65 -1.60 4.23
CA LEU A 58 2.29 -1.93 5.62
C LEU A 58 1.07 -2.85 5.72
N SER A 59 0.50 -3.30 4.60
CA SER A 59 -0.73 -4.10 4.55
C SER A 59 -0.50 -5.50 3.98
N ASP A 60 -1.43 -6.40 4.29
CA ASP A 60 -1.49 -7.75 3.74
C ASP A 60 -2.35 -7.86 2.46
N GLN A 61 -2.69 -6.71 1.87
CA GLN A 61 -3.60 -6.60 0.75
C GLN A 61 -2.87 -6.77 -0.58
N TRP A 62 -3.40 -7.64 -1.45
CA TRP A 62 -2.85 -7.83 -2.79
C TRP A 62 -2.79 -6.55 -3.60
N ARG A 63 -3.78 -5.66 -3.46
CA ARG A 63 -3.81 -4.37 -4.14
C ARG A 63 -2.52 -3.58 -3.92
N ALA A 64 -2.07 -3.49 -2.67
CA ALA A 64 -0.84 -2.80 -2.31
C ALA A 64 0.41 -3.49 -2.88
N ALA A 65 0.46 -4.82 -2.84
CA ALA A 65 1.55 -5.59 -3.44
C ALA A 65 1.64 -5.37 -4.96
N LEU A 66 0.51 -5.33 -5.67
CA LEU A 66 0.50 -5.06 -7.11
C LEU A 66 1.02 -3.67 -7.43
N TYR A 67 0.70 -2.64 -6.63
CA TYR A 67 1.32 -1.32 -6.82
C TYR A 67 2.83 -1.36 -6.63
N CYS A 68 3.34 -2.05 -5.59
CA CYS A 68 4.78 -2.23 -5.40
C CYS A 68 5.45 -2.86 -6.63
N ARG A 69 4.78 -3.84 -7.26
CA ARG A 69 5.30 -4.51 -8.45
C ARG A 69 5.29 -3.65 -9.70
N PHE A 70 4.19 -2.93 -9.94
CA PHE A 70 3.91 -2.32 -11.23
C PHE A 70 4.27 -0.83 -11.29
N LEU A 71 4.29 -0.12 -10.16
CA LEU A 71 4.80 1.25 -10.12
C LEU A 71 6.32 1.30 -10.37
N LYS A 72 6.99 0.14 -10.27
CA LYS A 72 8.44 -0.04 -10.50
C LYS A 72 9.28 0.97 -9.70
N PRO A 73 9.09 1.06 -8.38
CA PRO A 73 9.94 1.92 -7.57
C PRO A 73 11.37 1.38 -7.57
N THR A 74 12.33 2.25 -7.25
CA THR A 74 13.74 1.86 -7.07
C THR A 74 13.86 0.75 -6.01
N PHE A 75 13.08 0.86 -4.93
CA PHE A 75 13.00 -0.14 -3.89
C PHE A 75 11.58 -0.29 -3.32
N SER A 76 11.25 -1.49 -2.87
CA SER A 76 9.97 -1.76 -2.21
C SER A 76 10.10 -2.67 -1.01
N LEU A 77 9.46 -2.26 0.08
CA LEU A 77 9.40 -2.97 1.35
C LEU A 77 8.01 -3.55 1.56
N GLY A 78 7.93 -4.71 2.20
CA GLY A 78 6.68 -5.29 2.67
C GLY A 78 6.92 -6.25 3.82
N PHE A 79 5.85 -6.67 4.48
CA PHE A 79 5.96 -7.70 5.52
C PHE A 79 5.84 -9.11 4.95
N ARG A 80 6.60 -10.04 5.54
CA ARG A 80 6.43 -11.48 5.34
C ARG A 80 5.28 -11.99 6.21
N TYR A 81 4.07 -11.92 5.68
CA TYR A 81 2.93 -12.57 6.34
C TYR A 81 2.91 -14.07 6.05
N PRO A 82 2.73 -14.95 7.07
CA PRO A 82 2.63 -16.40 6.85
C PRO A 82 1.59 -16.77 5.79
N LYS A 83 0.40 -16.14 5.85
CA LYS A 83 -0.70 -16.34 4.89
C LYS A 83 -0.44 -15.80 3.47
N ARG A 84 0.59 -14.97 3.29
CA ARG A 84 1.00 -14.40 1.99
C ARG A 84 2.38 -14.88 1.55
N ASN A 85 2.98 -15.86 2.21
CA ASN A 85 4.34 -16.33 1.89
C ASN A 85 4.37 -17.23 0.63
N ASN A 86 3.92 -16.70 -0.50
CA ASN A 86 3.96 -17.36 -1.80
C ASN A 86 4.92 -16.62 -2.75
N ARG A 87 5.22 -17.23 -3.90
CA ARG A 87 6.18 -16.67 -4.88
C ARG A 87 5.70 -15.35 -5.48
N LEU A 88 4.39 -15.18 -5.67
CA LEU A 88 3.81 -13.97 -6.26
C LEU A 88 3.95 -12.77 -5.33
N TRP A 89 3.67 -12.94 -4.04
CA TRP A 89 3.85 -11.90 -3.03
C TRP A 89 5.31 -11.50 -2.91
N ARG A 90 6.22 -12.49 -2.84
CA ARG A 90 7.67 -12.24 -2.84
C ARG A 90 8.14 -11.49 -4.07
N ALA A 91 7.58 -11.79 -5.24
CA ALA A 91 7.92 -11.09 -6.48
C ALA A 91 7.42 -9.64 -6.53
N CYS A 92 6.48 -9.25 -5.66
CA CYS A 92 5.94 -7.89 -5.60
C CYS A 92 6.79 -6.92 -4.78
N HIS A 93 7.74 -7.43 -3.99
CA HIS A 93 8.54 -6.65 -3.06
C HIS A 93 10.04 -6.90 -3.29
N SER A 94 10.86 -5.86 -3.13
CA SER A 94 12.32 -5.98 -3.19
C SER A 94 12.86 -6.66 -1.93
N LEU A 95 12.27 -6.32 -0.77
CA LEU A 95 12.61 -6.93 0.51
C LEU A 95 11.35 -7.19 1.33
N LEU A 96 11.30 -8.36 1.96
CA LEU A 96 10.27 -8.72 2.92
C LEU A 96 10.86 -8.81 4.32
N VAL A 97 10.37 -7.95 5.20
CA VAL A 97 10.74 -7.91 6.62
C VAL A 97 9.83 -8.85 7.39
N ASP A 98 10.39 -9.62 8.31
CA ASP A 98 9.61 -10.50 9.17
C ASP A 98 8.86 -9.66 10.19
N ALA A 99 7.53 -9.76 10.19
CA ALA A 99 6.73 -9.13 11.23
C ALA A 99 6.91 -9.94 12.52
N THR A 100 7.25 -9.26 13.61
CA THR A 100 7.27 -9.79 14.99
C THR A 100 5.92 -10.40 15.41
N GLY A 101 4.85 -10.11 14.68
CA GLY A 101 3.57 -10.79 14.78
C GLY A 101 2.63 -10.14 15.79
N ALA A 102 1.66 -10.91 16.28
CA ALA A 102 0.61 -10.45 17.20
C ALA A 102 1.12 -10.11 18.61
N SER A 103 2.38 -10.46 18.93
CA SER A 103 3.02 -10.18 20.22
C SER A 103 3.52 -8.73 20.34
N GLN A 104 3.48 -7.94 19.28
CA GLN A 104 3.98 -6.57 19.25
C GLN A 104 2.92 -5.61 18.70
N HIS A 105 2.86 -4.41 19.29
CA HIS A 105 1.92 -3.38 18.88
C HIS A 105 2.13 -2.98 17.42
N THR A 106 1.04 -2.74 16.68
CA THR A 106 1.09 -2.41 15.23
C THR A 106 2.00 -1.23 14.91
N VAL A 107 2.05 -0.21 15.79
CA VAL A 107 2.95 0.94 15.64
C VAL A 107 4.42 0.50 15.61
N LEU A 108 4.83 -0.36 16.55
CA LEU A 108 6.21 -0.85 16.61
C LEU A 108 6.52 -1.77 15.42
N ASN A 109 5.57 -2.59 14.98
CA ASN A 109 5.74 -3.39 13.77
C ASN A 109 5.97 -2.49 12.55
N ASN A 110 5.16 -1.46 12.38
CA ASN A 110 5.29 -0.51 11.27
C ASN A 110 6.61 0.27 11.31
N LEU A 111 7.12 0.59 12.49
CA LEU A 111 8.44 1.23 12.64
C LEU A 111 9.58 0.24 12.34
N ALA A 112 9.45 -1.02 12.74
CA ALA A 112 10.46 -2.04 12.54
C ALA A 112 10.73 -2.37 11.06
N ILE A 113 9.83 -2.02 10.14
CA ILE A 113 10.07 -2.20 8.70
C ILE A 113 11.20 -1.32 8.15
N LEU A 114 11.56 -0.26 8.88
CA LEU A 114 12.59 0.71 8.52
C LEU A 114 13.94 0.45 9.22
N ALA A 115 14.00 -0.54 10.12
CA ALA A 115 15.20 -0.92 10.87
C ALA A 115 16.11 -1.82 10.03
#